data_AF-A0A2X1MBB8-F1
#
_entry.id   AF-A0A2X1MBB8-F1
#
_cell.length_a   1.000
_cell.length_b   1.000
_cell.length_c   1.000
_cell.angle_alpha   90.00
_cell.angle_beta   90.00
_cell.angle_gamma   90.00
#
_symmetry.space_group_name_H-M   'P 1'
#
loop_
_entity.id
_entity.type
_entity.pdbx_description
1 polymer ?
#
loop_
_entity_poly.entity_id
_entity_poly.type
_entity_poly.pdbx_seq_one_letter_code
_entity_poly.pdbx_strand_id
1 'polypeptide(L)'
;MEFAGGKVEPDESQRQALVRELREELGIEATVGEYVASHQREVSGRIIHLHAWHVPDFHGTLQAHEHQALVWCSPEEALQYPLAPADIPLLEAFMALRAARPAD
;
A
#
# COMPACT_ATOMS: atom_id res chain seq x y z
N MET A 1 8.58 5.72 -7.25
CA MET A 1 7.13 5.60 -7.01
C MET A 1 6.96 4.57 -5.93
N GLU A 2 5.98 4.73 -5.06
CA GLU A 2 5.75 3.87 -3.89
C GLU A 2 4.26 3.71 -3.63
N PHE A 3 3.90 2.74 -2.79
CA PHE A 3 2.54 2.62 -2.26
C PHE A 3 2.39 3.46 -0.99
N ALA A 4 1.23 4.08 -0.82
CA ALA A 4 0.90 4.85 0.38
C ALA A 4 0.81 3.96 1.63
N GLY A 5 1.27 4.49 2.76
CA GLY A 5 1.30 3.79 4.04
C GLY A 5 2.55 4.14 4.84
N GLY A 6 2.60 3.69 6.09
CA GLY A 6 3.67 4.10 6.99
C GLY A 6 3.91 3.15 8.15
N LYS A 7 4.49 3.69 9.22
CA LYS A 7 4.96 2.91 10.36
C LYS A 7 3.79 2.53 11.26
N VAL A 8 3.82 1.29 11.76
CA VAL A 8 2.91 0.87 12.84
C VAL A 8 3.42 1.45 14.16
N GLU A 9 2.61 2.27 14.80
CA GLU A 9 2.87 2.85 16.11
C GLU A 9 2.52 1.89 17.25
N PRO A 10 3.02 2.14 18.48
CA PRO A 10 2.57 1.42 19.65
C PRO A 10 1.05 1.53 19.80
N ASP A 11 0.42 0.44 20.22
CA ASP A 11 -1.03 0.34 20.49
C ASP A 11 -1.97 0.32 19.28
N GLU A 12 -1.46 0.23 18.05
CA GLU A 12 -2.25 -0.05 16.85
C GLU A 12 -1.90 -1.37 16.16
N SER A 13 -2.90 -1.98 15.53
CA SER A 13 -2.69 -3.08 14.58
C SER A 13 -2.25 -2.56 13.22
N GLN A 14 -1.63 -3.41 12.40
CA GLN A 14 -1.22 -3.05 11.02
C GLN A 14 -2.35 -2.45 10.18
N ARG A 15 -3.59 -2.94 10.37
CA ARG A 15 -4.76 -2.41 9.66
C ARG A 15 -5.15 -1.02 10.16
N GLN A 16 -5.08 -0.79 11.48
CA GLN A 16 -5.35 0.53 12.06
C GLN A 16 -4.31 1.56 11.60
N ALA A 17 -3.03 1.17 11.61
CA ALA A 17 -1.95 1.98 11.07
C ALA A 17 -2.23 2.35 9.62
N LEU A 18 -2.55 1.38 8.75
CA LEU A 18 -2.83 1.65 7.35
C LEU A 18 -4.02 2.61 7.14
N VAL A 19 -5.11 2.46 7.91
CA VAL A 19 -6.25 3.40 7.83
C VAL A 19 -5.83 4.82 8.22
N ARG A 20 -5.04 4.96 9.29
CA ARG A 20 -4.52 6.26 9.75
C ARG A 20 -3.62 6.89 8.69
N GLU A 21 -2.66 6.13 8.18
CA GLU A 21 -1.68 6.61 7.18
C GLU A 21 -2.39 7.01 5.87
N LEU A 22 -3.34 6.22 5.36
CA LEU A 22 -4.10 6.59 4.16
C LEU A 22 -4.98 7.83 4.38
N ARG A 23 -5.45 8.07 5.60
CA ARG A 23 -6.15 9.30 5.94
C ARG A 23 -5.19 10.50 5.95
N GLU A 24 -4.00 10.34 6.53
CA GLU A 24 -2.98 11.39 6.64
C GLU A 24 -2.38 11.75 5.28
N GLU A 25 -1.96 10.75 4.50
CA GLU A 25 -1.28 10.94 3.22
C GLU A 25 -2.25 11.26 2.07
N LEU A 26 -3.44 10.66 2.08
CA LEU A 26 -4.36 10.65 0.94
C LEU A 26 -5.73 11.30 1.21
N GLY A 27 -6.07 11.61 2.46
CA GLY A 27 -7.35 12.23 2.83
C GLY A 27 -8.56 11.30 2.72
N ILE A 28 -8.36 9.98 2.77
CA ILE A 28 -9.43 8.98 2.60
C ILE A 28 -9.65 8.11 3.84
N GLU A 29 -10.87 7.60 3.99
CA GLU A 29 -11.21 6.58 4.96
C GLU A 29 -11.28 5.22 4.23
N ALA A 30 -10.27 4.38 4.42
CA ALA A 30 -10.09 3.14 3.67
C ALA A 30 -10.68 1.93 4.39
N THR A 31 -11.27 0.99 3.63
CA THR A 31 -11.62 -0.33 4.11
C THR A 31 -10.46 -1.28 3.85
N VAL A 32 -9.79 -1.74 4.91
CA VAL A 32 -8.67 -2.68 4.78
C VAL A 32 -9.18 -4.12 4.73
N GLY A 33 -8.93 -4.79 3.62
CA GLY A 33 -9.35 -6.16 3.32
C GLY A 33 -8.29 -7.20 3.65
N GLU A 34 -8.03 -8.08 2.67
CA GLU A 34 -7.15 -9.24 2.86
C GLU A 34 -5.67 -8.84 2.94
N TYR A 35 -4.91 -9.63 3.69
CA TYR A 35 -3.46 -9.54 3.70
C TYR A 35 -2.90 -10.03 2.37
N VAL A 36 -1.99 -9.28 1.77
CA VAL A 36 -1.39 -9.62 0.47
C VAL A 36 -0.09 -10.38 0.69
N ALA A 37 0.91 -9.72 1.27
CA ALA A 37 2.25 -10.25 1.45
C ALA A 37 3.07 -9.38 2.40
N SER A 38 4.25 -9.87 2.75
CA SER A 38 5.30 -9.06 3.39
C SER A 38 6.62 -9.21 2.68
N HIS A 39 7.44 -8.17 2.78
CA HIS A 39 8.82 -8.18 2.33
C HIS A 39 9.74 -7.62 3.43
N GLN A 40 10.85 -8.30 3.67
CA GLN A 40 11.85 -7.87 4.64
C GLN A 40 13.08 -7.34 3.90
N ARG A 41 13.56 -6.15 4.29
CA ARG A 41 14.78 -5.55 3.74
C ARG A 41 15.66 -4.97 4.83
N GLU A 42 16.96 -5.03 4.61
CA GLU A 42 17.91 -4.31 5.44
C GLU A 42 18.18 -2.91 4.86
N VAL A 43 18.07 -1.88 5.70
CA VAL A 43 18.33 -0.49 5.35
C VAL A 43 19.18 0.12 6.44
N SER A 44 20.40 0.51 6.09
CA SER A 44 21.32 1.19 7.02
C SER A 44 21.52 0.41 8.34
N GLY A 45 21.63 -0.91 8.27
CA GLY A 45 21.80 -1.80 9.42
C GLY A 45 20.53 -2.03 10.25
N ARG A 46 19.35 -1.62 9.77
CA ARG A 46 18.05 -1.89 10.37
C ARG A 46 17.23 -2.81 9.49
N ILE A 47 16.55 -3.76 10.09
CA ILE A 47 15.61 -4.62 9.39
C ILE A 47 14.25 -3.90 9.33
N ILE A 48 13.72 -3.71 8.13
CA ILE A 48 12.40 -3.16 7.88
C ILE A 48 11.51 -4.30 7.37
N HIS A 49 10.34 -4.45 7.99
CA HIS A 49 9.29 -5.38 7.56
C HIS A 49 8.16 -4.58 6.93
N LEU A 50 7.98 -4.75 5.62
CA LEU A 50 6.86 -4.18 4.87
C LEU A 50 5.73 -5.19 4.83
N HIS A 51 4.51 -4.73 5.07
CA HIS A 51 3.29 -5.54 5.04
C HIS A 51 2.29 -4.87 4.10
N ALA A 52 1.88 -5.57 3.04
CA ALA A 52 0.88 -5.10 2.11
C ALA A 52 -0.49 -5.68 2.44
N TRP A 53 -1.50 -4.82 2.35
CA TRP A 53 -2.91 -5.16 2.53
C TRP A 53 -3.71 -4.68 1.33
N HIS A 54 -4.70 -5.45 0.93
CA HIS A 54 -5.62 -5.05 -0.12
C HIS A 54 -6.63 -4.04 0.45
N VAL A 55 -6.81 -2.92 -0.25
CA VAL A 55 -7.85 -1.92 0.06
C VAL A 55 -8.89 -1.96 -1.07
N PRO A 56 -9.96 -2.76 -0.93
CA PRO A 56 -10.96 -2.90 -1.99
C PRO A 56 -11.86 -1.67 -2.16
N ASP A 57 -12.00 -0.83 -1.12
CA ASP A 57 -12.90 0.32 -1.14
C ASP A 57 -12.43 1.41 -0.18
N PHE A 58 -12.80 2.66 -0.47
CA PHE A 58 -12.57 3.81 0.40
C PHE A 58 -13.61 4.91 0.17
N HIS A 59 -13.73 5.80 1.14
CA HIS A 59 -14.55 7.00 1.04
C HIS A 59 -13.72 8.27 1.13
N GLY A 60 -14.20 9.35 0.53
CA GLY A 60 -13.54 10.65 0.49
C GLY A 60 -13.03 11.02 -0.90
N THR A 61 -12.24 12.08 -0.98
CA THR A 61 -11.59 12.52 -2.22
C THR A 61 -10.09 12.40 -2.03
N LEU A 62 -9.43 11.65 -2.92
CA LEU A 62 -7.98 11.50 -2.89
C LEU A 62 -7.28 12.86 -3.06
N GLN A 63 -6.38 13.16 -2.14
CA GLN A 63 -5.54 14.36 -2.14
C GLN A 63 -4.11 13.95 -1.83
N ALA A 64 -3.13 14.40 -2.63
CA ALA A 64 -1.74 14.11 -2.37
C ALA A 64 -1.21 15.06 -1.26
N HIS A 65 -1.29 14.67 0.01
CA HIS A 65 -0.83 15.52 1.12
C HIS A 65 0.69 15.46 1.31
N GLU A 66 1.27 14.26 1.19
CA GLU A 66 2.72 14.04 1.37
C GLU A 66 3.43 13.63 0.06
N HIS A 67 2.66 13.24 -0.95
CA HIS A 67 3.14 12.78 -2.25
C HIS A 67 3.13 13.89 -3.28
N GLN A 68 4.05 13.84 -4.26
CA GLN A 68 4.10 14.84 -5.34
C GLN A 68 2.94 14.70 -6.33
N ALA A 69 2.47 13.47 -6.56
CA ALA A 69 1.39 13.16 -7.48
C ALA A 69 0.78 11.80 -7.15
N LEU A 70 -0.47 11.61 -7.55
CA LEU A 70 -1.17 10.33 -7.52
C LEU A 70 -1.43 9.86 -8.95
N VAL A 71 -1.30 8.57 -9.17
CA VAL A 71 -1.55 7.93 -10.47
C VAL A 71 -2.46 6.73 -10.24
N TRP A 72 -3.59 6.73 -10.96
CA TRP A 72 -4.39 5.53 -11.12
C TRP A 72 -3.84 4.72 -12.29
N CYS A 73 -3.53 3.45 -12.04
CA CYS A 73 -3.01 2.54 -13.04
C CYS A 73 -3.44 1.11 -12.69
N SER A 74 -3.43 0.21 -13.68
CA SER A 74 -3.57 -1.21 -13.43
C SER A 74 -2.31 -1.77 -12.74
N PRO A 75 -2.39 -2.93 -12.09
CA PRO A 75 -1.21 -3.58 -11.53
C PRO A 75 -0.12 -3.85 -12.59
N GLU A 76 -0.49 -4.18 -13.82
CA GLU A 76 0.45 -4.40 -14.93
C GLU A 76 1.14 -3.08 -15.35
N GLU A 77 0.40 -1.97 -15.40
CA GLU A 77 0.95 -0.64 -15.69
C GLU A 77 1.88 -0.18 -14.56
N ALA A 78 1.55 -0.47 -13.30
CA ALA A 78 2.38 -0.13 -12.14
C ALA A 78 3.82 -0.66 -12.27
N LEU A 79 4.01 -1.86 -12.85
CA LEU A 79 5.33 -2.45 -13.11
C LEU A 79 6.18 -1.66 -14.13
N GLN A 80 5.59 -0.75 -14.89
CA GLN A 80 6.29 0.11 -15.85
C GLN A 80 6.86 1.38 -15.21
N TYR A 81 6.43 1.71 -13.98
CA TYR A 81 6.96 2.84 -13.22
C TYR A 81 8.23 2.45 -12.47
N PRO A 82 9.09 3.43 -12.11
CA PRO A 82 10.24 3.20 -11.24
C PRO A 82 9.77 3.00 -9.78
N LEU A 83 9.14 1.86 -9.51
CA LEU A 83 8.73 1.44 -8.18
C LEU A 83 9.94 1.23 -7.27
N ALA A 84 9.77 1.46 -5.96
CA ALA A 84 10.81 1.10 -5.02
C ALA A 84 11.02 -0.43 -5.09
N PRO A 85 12.28 -0.93 -5.05
CA PRO A 85 12.55 -2.37 -5.18
C PRO A 85 11.81 -3.25 -4.17
N ALA A 86 11.44 -2.69 -3.03
CA ALA A 86 10.74 -3.39 -1.96
C ALA A 86 9.23 -3.55 -2.22
N ASP A 87 8.66 -2.75 -3.12
CA ASP A 87 7.23 -2.75 -3.47
C ASP A 87 6.91 -3.73 -4.60
N ILE A 88 7.88 -4.00 -5.47
CA ILE A 88 7.75 -4.95 -6.59
C ILE A 88 7.25 -6.33 -6.12
N PRO A 89 7.86 -7.01 -5.14
CA PRO A 89 7.36 -8.32 -4.70
C PRO A 89 5.97 -8.27 -4.06
N LEU A 90 5.57 -7.11 -3.51
CA LEU A 90 4.24 -6.92 -2.94
C LEU A 90 3.19 -6.77 -4.05
N LEU A 91 3.53 -6.04 -5.12
CA LEU A 91 2.69 -5.90 -6.31
C LEU A 91 2.52 -7.23 -7.05
N GLU A 92 3.60 -8.00 -7.22
CA GLU A 92 3.53 -9.34 -7.82
C GLU A 92 2.61 -10.28 -7.02
N ALA A 93 2.70 -10.23 -5.69
CA ALA A 93 1.80 -10.98 -4.81
C ALA A 93 0.35 -10.49 -4.91
N PHE A 94 0.13 -9.18 -5.03
CA PHE A 94 -1.20 -8.60 -5.25
C PHE A 94 -1.84 -9.09 -6.54
N MET A 95 -1.08 -9.13 -7.64
CA MET A 95 -1.54 -9.64 -8.94
C MET A 95 -1.94 -11.13 -8.89
N ALA A 96 -1.32 -11.91 -8.00
CA ALA A 96 -1.68 -13.31 -7.78
C ALA A 96 -2.91 -13.51 -6.88
N LEU A 97 -3.34 -12.47 -6.16
CA LEU A 97 -4.45 -12.54 -5.22
C LEU A 97 -5.80 -12.57 -5.96
N ARG A 98 -6.59 -13.63 -5.76
CA ARG A 98 -7.89 -13.77 -6.44
C ARG A 98 -8.90 -12.68 -6.10
N ALA A 99 -8.83 -12.11 -4.90
CA ALA A 99 -9.71 -11.03 -4.42
C ALA A 99 -9.33 -9.64 -4.93
N ALA A 100 -8.14 -9.49 -5.54
CA ALA A 100 -7.68 -8.24 -6.14
C ALA A 100 -8.19 -8.03 -7.58
N ARG A 101 -8.86 -9.03 -8.17
CA ARG A 101 -9.46 -8.88 -9.50
C ARG A 101 -10.71 -8.01 -9.39
N PRO A 102 -10.88 -6.99 -10.27
CA PRO A 102 -12.13 -6.28 -10.38
C PRO A 102 -13.29 -7.27 -10.52
N ALA A 103 -14.41 -7.02 -9.85
CA ALA A 103 -15.64 -7.75 -10.17
C ALA A 103 -16.02 -7.41 -11.62
N ASP A 104 -16.28 -8.44 -12.43
CA ASP A 104 -16.75 -8.30 -13.82
C ASP A 104 -18.07 -7.50 -13.91
#